data_AF-A0A5C1Q4I1-F1
#
_entry.id   AF-A0A5C1Q4I1-F1
#
_cell.length_a   1.000
_cell.length_b   1.000
_cell.length_c   1.000
_cell.angle_alpha   90.00
_cell.angle_beta   90.00
_cell.angle_gamma   90.00
#
_symmetry.space_group_name_H-M   'P 1'
#
loop_
_entity.id
_entity.type
_entity.pdbx_description
1 polymer ?
#
loop_
_entity_poly.entity_id
_entity_poly.type
_entity_poly.pdbx_seq_one_letter_code
_entity_poly.pdbx_strand_id
1 'polypeptide(L)'
;MSRSPFSRPSPARWAALTDPWLRLGMCIRLGLYPDDPGLIRIHLDLADQLAARDACRAWHVHDRCLSLLLDSADDVMLPVAWRMSCLASCSRPMSRLGSLVGDDASAARLQTLSRRLAAFSDSPLRFMP
;
A
#
# COMPACT_ATOMS: atom_id res chain seq x y z
N MET A 1 22.10 -11.68 -30.47
CA MET A 1 21.82 -12.24 -29.13
C MET A 1 20.59 -11.54 -28.56
N SER A 2 19.40 -12.05 -28.85
CA SER A 2 18.13 -11.51 -28.35
C SER A 2 17.96 -11.88 -26.88
N ARG A 3 17.85 -10.87 -26.00
CA ARG A 3 17.37 -11.08 -24.62
C ARG A 3 15.85 -11.22 -24.68
N SER A 4 15.32 -12.40 -24.38
CA SER A 4 13.88 -12.60 -24.20
C SER A 4 13.37 -11.67 -23.09
N PRO A 5 12.34 -10.84 -23.33
CA PRO A 5 11.85 -9.87 -22.34
C PRO A 5 10.96 -10.50 -21.25
N PHE A 6 10.76 -11.81 -21.26
CA PHE A 6 9.84 -12.54 -20.37
C PHE A 6 10.54 -13.63 -19.55
N SER A 7 11.70 -13.34 -18.96
CA SER A 7 12.20 -14.19 -17.88
C SER A 7 11.27 -14.05 -16.69
N ARG A 8 10.37 -15.03 -16.49
CA ARG A 8 9.60 -15.16 -15.25
C ARG A 8 10.58 -15.07 -14.08
N PRO A 9 10.37 -14.16 -13.12
CA PRO A 9 11.31 -13.99 -12.03
C PRO A 9 11.38 -15.27 -11.19
N SER A 10 12.59 -15.63 -10.73
CA SER A 10 12.82 -16.85 -9.94
C SER A 10 11.92 -16.89 -8.69
N PRO A 11 11.17 -17.98 -8.45
CA PRO A 11 10.22 -18.09 -7.32
C PRO A 11 10.88 -17.89 -5.95
N ALA A 12 12.17 -18.24 -5.80
CA ALA A 12 12.91 -18.03 -4.55
C ALA A 12 13.04 -16.54 -4.17
N ARG A 13 13.19 -15.67 -5.17
CA ARG A 13 13.37 -14.23 -4.93
C ARG A 13 12.05 -13.51 -4.64
N TRP A 14 10.92 -14.08 -5.06
CA TRP A 14 9.59 -13.62 -4.66
C TRP A 14 9.33 -13.90 -3.19
N ALA A 15 9.56 -15.15 -2.76
CA ALA A 15 9.42 -15.53 -1.36
C ALA A 15 10.27 -14.63 -0.43
N ALA A 16 11.49 -14.30 -0.86
CA ALA A 16 12.40 -13.43 -0.13
C ALA A 16 11.91 -11.98 0.06
N LEU A 17 11.05 -11.46 -0.83
CA LEU A 17 10.46 -10.11 -0.71
C LEU A 17 9.08 -10.13 -0.04
N THR A 18 8.32 -11.22 -0.18
CA THR A 18 6.99 -11.35 0.41
C THR A 18 7.02 -11.39 1.93
N ASP A 19 7.92 -12.16 2.54
CA ASP A 19 8.03 -12.21 4.02
C ASP A 19 8.30 -10.84 4.65
N PRO A 20 9.33 -10.07 4.24
CA PRO A 20 9.57 -8.76 4.82
C PRO A 20 8.44 -7.77 4.50
N TRP A 21 7.81 -7.85 3.33
CA TRP A 21 6.68 -6.99 2.99
C TRP A 21 5.47 -7.24 3.90
N LEU A 22 5.12 -8.51 4.15
CA LEU A 22 4.04 -8.89 5.06
C LEU A 22 4.35 -8.50 6.50
N ARG A 23 5.60 -8.76 6.96
CA ARG A 23 6.04 -8.38 8.31
C ARG A 23 5.95 -6.88 8.54
N LEU A 24 6.44 -6.08 7.59
CA LEU A 24 6.32 -4.62 7.67
C LEU A 24 4.86 -4.17 7.63
N GLY A 25 4.01 -4.83 6.84
CA GLY A 25 2.57 -4.56 6.83
C GLY A 25 1.93 -4.76 8.22
N MET A 26 2.32 -5.82 8.92
CA MET A 26 1.89 -6.05 10.31
C MET A 26 2.41 -4.97 11.26
N CYS A 27 3.69 -4.59 11.17
CA CYS A 27 4.26 -3.51 11.96
C CYS A 27 3.51 -2.19 11.75
N ILE A 28 3.12 -1.89 10.51
CA ILE A 28 2.36 -0.69 10.17
C ILE A 28 0.96 -0.73 10.77
N ARG A 29 0.23 -1.84 10.57
CA ARG A 29 -1.15 -1.98 11.05
C ARG A 29 -1.26 -1.85 12.56
N LEU A 30 -0.28 -2.41 13.27
CA LEU A 30 -0.23 -2.43 14.73
C LEU A 30 0.50 -1.21 15.32
N GLY A 31 1.08 -0.34 14.49
CA GLY A 31 1.87 0.81 14.95
C GLY A 31 3.00 0.42 15.91
N LEU A 32 3.74 -0.66 15.63
CA LEU A 32 4.78 -1.18 16.54
C LEU A 32 5.98 -0.23 16.70
N TYR A 33 6.21 0.63 15.71
CA TYR A 33 7.30 1.60 15.68
C TYR A 33 6.78 2.94 15.13
N PRO A 34 5.87 3.63 15.87
CA PRO A 34 5.15 4.78 15.35
C PRO A 34 6.06 6.01 15.15
N ASP A 35 7.24 6.01 15.77
CA ASP A 35 8.25 7.06 15.63
C ASP A 35 9.15 6.88 14.39
N ASP A 36 9.00 5.77 13.64
CA ASP A 36 9.75 5.49 12.42
C ASP A 36 8.81 5.42 11.19
N PRO A 37 8.40 6.57 10.62
CA PRO A 37 7.62 6.60 9.38
C PRO A 37 8.41 6.06 8.17
N GLY A 38 9.73 5.87 8.30
CA GLY A 38 10.57 5.24 7.29
C GLY A 38 10.11 3.82 6.96
N LEU A 39 9.49 3.11 7.91
CA LEU A 39 8.94 1.77 7.69
C LEU A 39 7.84 1.75 6.62
N ILE A 40 7.01 2.79 6.55
CA ILE A 40 5.96 2.91 5.53
C ILE A 40 6.60 3.02 4.15
N ARG A 41 7.65 3.83 4.01
CA ARG A 41 8.40 3.97 2.76
C ARG A 41 9.01 2.64 2.33
N ILE A 42 9.69 1.94 3.25
CA ILE A 42 10.32 0.64 2.95
C ILE A 42 9.27 -0.39 2.52
N HIS A 43 8.11 -0.44 3.18
CA HIS A 43 7.00 -1.31 2.80
C HIS A 43 6.51 -1.02 1.37
N LEU A 44 6.35 0.26 1.01
CA LEU A 44 5.94 0.67 -0.34
C LEU A 44 7.02 0.41 -1.40
N ASP A 45 8.30 0.51 -1.05
CA ASP A 45 9.41 0.18 -1.95
C ASP A 45 9.48 -1.33 -2.23
N LEU A 46 9.20 -2.17 -1.22
CA LEU A 46 9.04 -3.61 -1.42
C LEU A 46 7.81 -3.93 -2.28
N ALA A 47 6.71 -3.21 -2.08
CA ALA A 47 5.51 -3.34 -2.90
C ALA A 47 5.78 -3.01 -4.37
N ASP A 48 6.46 -1.91 -4.66
CA ASP A 48 6.87 -1.55 -6.03
C ASP A 48 7.79 -2.63 -6.63
N GLN A 49 8.70 -3.21 -5.85
CA GLN A 49 9.55 -4.32 -6.31
C GLN A 49 8.80 -5.62 -6.58
N LEU A 50 7.75 -5.92 -5.80
CA LEU A 50 6.86 -7.06 -6.03
C LEU A 50 6.00 -6.82 -7.28
N ALA A 51 5.40 -5.63 -7.41
CA ALA A 51 4.53 -5.27 -8.53
C ALA A 51 5.26 -5.22 -9.88
N ALA A 52 6.49 -4.69 -9.92
CA ALA A 52 7.29 -4.60 -11.14
C ALA A 52 7.63 -5.97 -11.77
N ARG A 53 7.45 -7.06 -11.03
CA ARG A 53 7.88 -8.41 -11.44
C ARG A 53 6.74 -9.30 -11.91
N ASP A 54 5.50 -9.01 -11.53
CA ASP A 54 4.29 -9.71 -11.97
C ASP A 54 3.17 -8.70 -12.17
N ALA A 55 3.00 -8.27 -13.43
CA ALA A 55 1.98 -7.32 -13.82
C ALA A 55 0.56 -7.80 -13.46
N CYS A 56 0.30 -9.12 -13.46
CA CYS A 56 -1.01 -9.66 -13.08
C CYS A 56 -1.31 -9.47 -11.59
N ARG A 57 -0.28 -9.29 -10.75
CA ARG A 57 -0.41 -9.09 -9.29
C ARG A 57 -0.16 -7.67 -8.83
N ALA A 58 0.31 -6.79 -9.71
CA ALA A 58 0.58 -5.38 -9.39
C ALA A 58 -0.63 -4.69 -8.77
N TRP A 59 -1.84 -4.93 -9.32
CA TRP A 59 -3.09 -4.43 -8.75
C TRP A 59 -3.28 -4.86 -7.29
N HIS A 60 -3.20 -6.17 -7.02
CA HIS A 60 -3.41 -6.74 -5.69
C HIS A 60 -2.41 -6.21 -4.66
N VAL A 61 -1.15 -6.04 -5.07
CA VAL A 61 -0.10 -5.50 -4.19
C VAL A 61 -0.41 -4.06 -3.78
N HIS A 62 -0.75 -3.20 -4.73
CA HIS A 62 -1.06 -1.80 -4.42
C HIS A 62 -2.42 -1.61 -3.75
N ASP A 63 -3.42 -2.43 -4.06
CA ASP A 63 -4.71 -2.46 -3.36
C ASP A 63 -4.54 -2.81 -1.88
N ARG A 64 -3.71 -3.82 -1.57
CA ARG A 64 -3.36 -4.14 -0.19
C ARG A 64 -2.63 -3.02 0.51
N CYS A 65 -1.67 -2.38 -0.15
CA CYS A 65 -0.94 -1.24 0.44
C CYS A 65 -1.89 -0.09 0.78
N LEU A 66 -2.74 0.31 -0.16
CA LEU A 66 -3.69 1.41 0.08
C LEU A 66 -4.71 1.05 1.16
N SER A 67 -5.23 -0.18 1.13
CA SER A 67 -6.16 -0.66 2.17
C SER A 67 -5.51 -0.65 3.56
N LEU A 68 -4.29 -1.18 3.68
CA LEU A 68 -3.52 -1.18 4.92
C LEU A 68 -3.34 0.25 5.48
N LEU A 69 -2.93 1.19 4.63
CA LEU A 69 -2.68 2.57 5.05
C LEU A 69 -3.98 3.26 5.49
N LEU A 70 -5.08 3.06 4.77
CA LEU A 70 -6.38 3.61 5.14
C LEU A 70 -6.92 2.98 6.44
N ASP A 71 -6.78 1.66 6.59
CA ASP A 71 -7.20 0.95 7.81
C ASP A 71 -6.37 1.40 9.02
N SER A 72 -5.08 1.68 8.83
CA SER A 72 -4.20 2.18 9.90
C SER A 72 -4.47 3.66 10.22
N ALA A 73 -4.73 4.48 9.20
CA ALA A 73 -5.08 5.89 9.39
C ALA A 73 -6.42 6.05 10.14
N ASP A 74 -7.34 5.11 9.96
CA ASP A 74 -8.65 5.13 10.63
C ASP A 74 -8.65 4.57 12.06
N ASP A 75 -7.57 3.90 12.46
CA ASP A 75 -7.52 3.23 13.75
C ASP A 75 -7.24 4.22 14.87
N VAL A 76 -8.30 4.64 15.58
CA VAL A 76 -8.21 5.62 16.67
C VAL A 76 -7.30 5.21 17.83
N MET A 77 -6.92 3.93 17.93
CA MET A 77 -5.98 3.45 18.95
C MET A 77 -4.52 3.76 18.59
N LEU A 78 -4.23 4.14 17.34
CA LEU A 78 -2.89 4.49 16.90
C LEU A 78 -2.57 5.98 17.13
N PRO A 79 -1.29 6.33 17.40
CA PRO A 79 -0.88 7.72 17.58
C PRO A 79 -1.26 8.60 16.38
N VAL A 80 -1.75 9.81 16.64
CA VAL A 80 -2.19 10.77 15.59
C VAL A 80 -1.10 10.96 14.53
N ALA A 81 0.15 11.17 14.93
CA ALA A 81 1.27 11.35 14.00
C ALA A 81 1.49 10.14 13.08
N TRP A 82 1.28 8.91 13.59
CA TRP A 82 1.36 7.68 12.80
C TRP A 82 0.22 7.60 11.78
N ARG A 83 -1.00 7.93 12.21
CA ARG A 83 -2.19 7.96 11.34
C ARG A 83 -2.02 8.96 10.21
N MET A 84 -1.49 10.15 10.51
CA MET A 84 -1.16 11.16 9.50
C MET A 84 -0.07 10.69 8.53
N SER A 85 0.95 9.98 9.02
CA SER A 85 2.01 9.41 8.18
C SER A 85 1.47 8.34 7.22
N CYS A 86 0.54 7.50 7.70
CA CYS A 86 -0.17 6.53 6.85
C CYS A 86 -0.99 7.24 5.77
N LEU A 87 -1.75 8.27 6.14
CA LEU A 87 -2.59 9.04 5.22
C LEU A 87 -1.77 9.75 4.14
N ALA A 88 -0.67 10.42 4.52
CA ALA A 88 0.23 11.08 3.58
C ALA A 88 0.83 10.10 2.56
N SER A 89 1.03 8.86 2.98
CA SER A 89 1.60 7.79 2.14
C SER A 89 0.60 7.15 1.17
N CYS A 90 -0.71 7.41 1.31
CA CYS A 90 -1.76 6.84 0.43
C CYS A 90 -1.67 7.30 -1.03
N SER A 91 -1.09 8.49 -1.29
CA SER A 91 -0.98 9.06 -2.63
C SER A 91 -0.22 8.15 -3.61
N ARG A 92 0.84 7.47 -3.13
CA ARG A 92 1.68 6.59 -3.94
C ARG A 92 0.93 5.35 -4.45
N PRO A 93 0.35 4.46 -3.60
CA PRO A 93 -0.39 3.31 -4.10
C PRO A 93 -1.67 3.71 -4.85
N MET A 94 -2.28 4.86 -4.53
CA MET A 94 -3.42 5.38 -5.29
C MET A 94 -3.04 5.73 -6.74
N SER A 95 -1.92 6.43 -6.93
CA SER A 95 -1.38 6.73 -8.26
C SER A 95 -1.04 5.45 -9.05
N ARG A 96 -0.42 4.46 -8.39
CA ARG A 96 -0.14 3.15 -9.00
C ARG A 96 -1.40 2.43 -9.44
N LEU A 97 -2.43 2.35 -8.59
CA LEU A 97 -3.71 1.73 -8.93
C LEU A 97 -4.39 2.44 -10.11
N GLY A 98 -4.36 3.78 -10.15
CA GLY A 98 -4.90 4.55 -11.27
C GLY A 98 -4.29 4.15 -12.62
N SER A 99 -2.99 3.86 -12.66
CA SER A 99 -2.31 3.38 -13.88
C SER A 99 -2.59 1.92 -14.25
N LEU A 100 -3.19 1.15 -13.34
CA LEU A 100 -3.43 -0.29 -13.48
C LEU A 100 -4.91 -0.64 -13.67
N VAL A 101 -5.81 0.35 -13.73
CA VAL A 101 -7.23 0.12 -14.02
C VAL A 101 -7.36 -0.45 -15.43
N GLY A 102 -7.96 -1.63 -15.55
CA GLY A 102 -8.13 -2.32 -16.82
C GLY A 102 -9.54 -2.84 -17.08
N ASP A 103 -10.41 -2.83 -16.07
CA ASP A 103 -11.78 -3.31 -16.13
C ASP A 103 -12.70 -2.55 -15.15
N ASP A 104 -14.01 -2.78 -15.23
CA ASP A 104 -14.99 -2.09 -14.38
C ASP A 104 -14.85 -2.47 -12.90
N ALA A 105 -14.39 -3.69 -12.60
CA ALA A 105 -14.21 -4.15 -11.22
C ALA A 105 -13.07 -3.39 -10.53
N SER A 106 -11.93 -3.24 -11.21
CA SER A 106 -10.78 -2.47 -10.75
C SER A 106 -11.14 -0.97 -10.65
N ALA A 107 -11.89 -0.42 -11.62
CA ALA A 107 -12.38 0.96 -11.55
C ALA A 107 -13.29 1.20 -10.32
N ALA A 108 -14.27 0.31 -10.09
CA ALA A 108 -15.18 0.40 -8.93
C ALA A 108 -14.43 0.25 -7.60
N ARG A 109 -13.43 -0.63 -7.55
CA ARG A 109 -12.59 -0.81 -6.37
C ARG A 109 -11.75 0.43 -6.08
N LEU A 110 -11.11 1.02 -7.08
CA LEU A 110 -10.35 2.28 -6.91
C LEU A 110 -11.27 3.43 -6.47
N GLN A 111 -12.46 3.53 -7.03
CA GLN A 111 -13.44 4.54 -6.61
C GLN A 111 -13.83 4.37 -5.13
N THR A 112 -14.01 3.13 -4.67
CA THR A 112 -14.27 2.83 -3.26
C THR A 112 -13.15 3.32 -2.36
N LEU A 113 -11.89 3.00 -2.70
CA LEU A 113 -10.72 3.46 -1.93
C LEU A 113 -10.56 4.98 -1.97
N SER A 114 -10.82 5.61 -3.12
CA SER A 114 -10.80 7.07 -3.26
C SER A 114 -11.82 7.75 -2.37
N ARG A 115 -13.04 7.21 -2.25
CA ARG A 115 -14.07 7.74 -1.35
C ARG A 115 -13.66 7.59 0.11
N ARG A 116 -13.06 6.45 0.49
CA ARG A 116 -12.52 6.25 1.83
C ARG A 116 -11.45 7.29 2.16
N LEU A 117 -10.55 7.57 1.21
CA LEU A 117 -9.51 8.59 1.40
C LEU A 117 -10.12 10.00 1.54
N ALA A 118 -11.10 10.35 0.71
CA ALA A 118 -11.78 11.65 0.77
C ALA A 118 -12.50 11.88 2.11
N ALA A 119 -13.06 10.82 2.72
CA ALA A 119 -13.74 10.91 4.02
C ALA A 119 -12.84 11.39 5.18
N PHE A 120 -11.51 11.29 5.05
CA PHE A 120 -10.58 11.87 6.03
C PHE A 120 -10.51 13.39 5.96
N SER A 121 -10.74 13.98 4.78
CA SER A 121 -10.77 15.44 4.62
C SER A 121 -12.04 16.05 5.22
N ASP A 122 -13.13 15.29 5.25
CA ASP A 122 -14.45 15.77 5.68
C ASP A 122 -14.70 15.62 7.20
N SER A 123 -13.79 14.96 7.94
CA SER A 123 -14.00 14.66 9.36
C SER A 123 -12.80 15.05 10.24
N PRO A 124 -12.74 16.29 10.74
CA PRO A 124 -11.66 16.73 11.63
C PRO A 124 -11.63 15.94 12.96
N LEU A 125 -12.78 15.38 13.37
CA LEU A 125 -12.90 14.58 14.59
C LEU A 125 -12.10 13.28 14.55
N ARG A 126 -11.75 12.76 13.36
CA ARG A 126 -10.89 11.57 13.24
C ARG A 126 -9.46 11.84 13.72
N PHE A 127 -9.03 13.10 13.88
CA PHE A 127 -7.67 13.45 14.29
C PHE A 127 -7.56 14.00 15.72
N MET A 128 -8.65 13.95 16.50
CA MET A 128 -8.57 14.27 17.92
C MET A 128 -7.97 13.09 18.70
N PRO A 129 -7.14 13.37 19.73
CA PRO A 129 -6.53 12.35 20.60
C PRO A 129 -7.53 11.70 21.55
#